data_AF-A0A1V0NF94-F1
#
_entry.id   AF-A0A1V0NF94-F1
#
_cell.length_a   1.000
_cell.length_b   1.000
_cell.length_c   1.000
_cell.angle_alpha   90.00
_cell.angle_beta   90.00
_cell.angle_gamma   90.00
#
_symmetry.space_group_name_H-M   'P 1'
#
loop_
_entity.id
_entity.type
_entity.pdbx_description
1 polymer ?
#
loop_
_entity_poly.entity_id
_entity_poly.type
_entity_poly.pdbx_seq_one_letter_code
_entity_poly.pdbx_strand_id
1 'polypeptide(L)'
;MKKIYLVAIFFVATLGMSACSSKQNSQTTKESSKSSQSSRSSSITQSTSSTTQSSSIIKESSSSIEKSISPSTSTQIRKWNPEKNQRLAEFMSAWGIEMGQSYSQYGPNHNLNLYGLSIPWSVIDNNSTWKAAINNQPIELKWSETGEDSGGYQLVDVYSDMNDKNSGVNHVYLFVIKSGNPMVLYTAQNQGNTNNYLYLKETENNELKNAFARIVG
;
A
#
# COMPACT_ATOMS: atom_id res chain seq x y z
N MET A 1 -49.73 -8.37 12.61
CA MET A 1 -50.42 -8.13 11.33
C MET A 1 -49.37 -7.85 10.26
N LYS A 2 -49.17 -8.79 9.32
CA LYS A 2 -48.10 -8.73 8.31
C LYS A 2 -48.64 -7.98 7.08
N LYS A 3 -48.02 -6.85 6.71
CA LYS A 3 -48.38 -6.11 5.48
C LYS A 3 -47.37 -6.46 4.39
N ILE A 4 -47.86 -7.12 3.35
CA ILE A 4 -47.16 -7.46 2.11
C ILE A 4 -47.31 -6.25 1.18
N TYR A 5 -46.19 -5.70 0.69
CA TYR A 5 -46.19 -4.66 -0.33
C TYR A 5 -45.68 -5.25 -1.65
N LEU A 6 -46.51 -5.10 -2.68
CA LEU A 6 -46.37 -5.70 -4.00
C LEU A 6 -45.96 -4.60 -4.99
N VAL A 7 -44.75 -4.76 -5.55
CA VAL A 7 -44.19 -4.34 -6.86
C VAL A 7 -44.80 -3.16 -7.63
N ALA A 8 -43.93 -2.26 -8.09
CA ALA A 8 -44.03 -1.66 -9.43
C ALA A 8 -42.63 -1.33 -9.97
N ILE A 9 -42.15 -2.13 -10.93
CA ILE A 9 -40.94 -1.90 -11.72
C ILE A 9 -41.34 -1.05 -12.93
N PHE A 10 -40.84 0.17 -13.03
CA PHE A 10 -40.94 0.97 -14.26
C PHE A 10 -39.71 0.73 -15.13
N PHE A 11 -39.90 -0.03 -16.21
CA PHE A 11 -39.04 -0.04 -17.38
C PHE A 11 -39.29 1.26 -18.16
N VAL A 12 -38.27 2.11 -18.30
CA VAL A 12 -38.27 3.18 -19.31
C VAL A 12 -37.14 2.88 -20.27
N ALA A 13 -37.52 2.41 -21.46
CA ALA A 13 -36.68 2.33 -22.64
C ALA A 13 -36.83 3.62 -23.45
N THR A 14 -35.72 4.25 -23.82
CA THR A 14 -35.68 5.19 -24.95
C THR A 14 -34.54 4.83 -25.88
N LEU A 15 -34.90 4.83 -27.17
CA LEU A 15 -34.11 4.43 -28.34
C LEU A 15 -33.46 5.62 -29.04
N GLY A 16 -32.33 5.34 -29.72
CA GLY A 16 -31.88 5.97 -30.99
C GLY A 16 -31.05 7.26 -30.87
N MET A 17 -30.09 7.59 -31.75
CA MET A 17 -29.59 6.97 -32.99
C MET A 17 -28.31 7.74 -33.49
N SER A 18 -27.43 7.04 -34.21
CA SER A 18 -26.54 7.50 -35.32
C SER A 18 -25.37 8.46 -35.03
N ALA A 19 -24.09 8.09 -35.20
CA ALA A 19 -23.30 7.73 -36.40
C ALA A 19 -22.52 8.92 -37.02
N CYS A 20 -21.19 8.87 -36.98
CA CYS A 20 -20.32 8.98 -38.17
C CYS A 20 -18.84 8.76 -37.83
N SER A 21 -18.15 8.05 -38.72
CA SER A 21 -16.71 7.79 -38.77
C SER A 21 -16.21 8.32 -40.11
N SER A 22 -15.04 8.99 -40.15
CA SER A 22 -14.16 8.95 -41.33
C SER A 22 -12.79 9.57 -41.02
N LYS A 23 -11.75 8.85 -41.49
CA LYS A 23 -10.34 9.25 -41.56
C LYS A 23 -10.03 10.10 -42.83
N GLN A 24 -8.78 10.55 -42.89
CA GLN A 24 -8.00 11.21 -43.97
C GLN A 24 -8.06 12.75 -43.92
N ASN A 25 -6.97 13.48 -43.64
CA ASN A 25 -5.60 13.56 -44.21
C ASN A 25 -5.51 14.24 -45.59
N SER A 26 -4.86 15.41 -45.59
CA SER A 26 -3.88 15.98 -46.55
C SER A 26 -4.13 17.49 -46.70
N GLN A 27 -3.30 18.36 -46.10
CA GLN A 27 -2.04 18.94 -46.66
C GLN A 27 -2.36 20.04 -47.69
N THR A 28 -1.85 21.28 -47.61
CA THR A 28 -0.48 21.75 -47.95
C THR A 28 -0.49 23.28 -47.79
N THR A 29 0.52 24.04 -47.31
CA THR A 29 1.82 24.48 -47.89
C THR A 29 2.36 25.60 -46.99
N LYS A 30 3.62 26.02 -46.86
CA LYS A 30 5.03 25.69 -47.25
C LYS A 30 5.85 26.82 -46.55
N GLU A 31 7.01 26.57 -45.93
CA GLU A 31 8.37 26.75 -46.51
C GLU A 31 9.38 26.06 -45.55
N SER A 32 10.18 25.08 -46.00
CA SER A 32 11.52 25.18 -46.63
C SER A 32 12.58 25.79 -45.71
N SER A 33 13.55 25.02 -45.18
CA SER A 33 14.78 24.57 -45.86
C SER A 33 15.62 23.79 -44.81
N LYS A 34 16.55 22.84 -45.05
CA LYS A 34 17.13 22.15 -46.22
C LYS A 34 18.08 21.06 -45.67
N SER A 35 18.08 19.87 -46.31
CA SER A 35 19.17 18.86 -46.48
C SER A 35 19.90 18.24 -45.27
N SER A 36 20.33 16.97 -45.22
CA SER A 36 20.22 15.80 -46.13
C SER A 36 20.82 14.55 -45.45
N GLN A 37 20.18 13.39 -45.66
CA GLN A 37 20.76 12.10 -46.11
C GLN A 37 21.67 11.30 -45.14
N SER A 38 21.19 10.16 -44.58
CA SER A 38 21.26 8.75 -45.09
C SER A 38 22.68 8.15 -45.01
N SER A 39 22.97 6.99 -44.40
CA SER A 39 22.42 5.67 -44.74
C SER A 39 22.93 4.56 -43.79
N ARG A 40 22.10 3.50 -43.71
CA ARG A 40 22.36 2.07 -43.38
C ARG A 40 23.80 1.55 -43.54
N SER A 41 24.28 0.64 -42.68
CA SER A 41 24.04 -0.82 -42.77
C SER A 41 24.88 -1.65 -41.77
N SER A 42 24.32 -2.82 -41.48
CA SER A 42 24.77 -4.04 -40.77
C SER A 42 26.23 -4.52 -40.91
N SER A 43 26.71 -5.27 -39.91
CA SER A 43 27.26 -6.64 -40.11
C SER A 43 27.54 -7.40 -38.82
N ILE A 44 27.24 -8.71 -38.88
CA ILE A 44 27.57 -9.80 -37.95
C ILE A 44 29.00 -10.26 -38.22
N THR A 45 29.80 -10.65 -37.21
CA THR A 45 30.69 -11.82 -37.33
C THR A 45 31.08 -12.43 -35.99
N GLN A 46 31.15 -13.75 -36.01
CA GLN A 46 31.42 -14.75 -34.97
C GLN A 46 32.91 -15.17 -35.00
N SER A 47 33.33 -15.96 -34.00
CA SER A 47 34.55 -16.84 -33.93
C SER A 47 35.65 -16.33 -32.99
N THR A 48 36.46 -17.10 -32.25
CA THR A 48 36.57 -18.53 -31.86
C THR A 48 37.75 -18.59 -30.87
N SER A 49 37.65 -19.46 -29.85
CA SER A 49 38.69 -20.19 -29.10
C SER A 49 40.18 -19.77 -29.13
N SER A 50 40.82 -19.70 -27.96
CA SER A 50 41.97 -20.57 -27.64
C SER A 50 42.39 -20.54 -26.15
N THR A 51 42.78 -21.74 -25.72
CA THR A 51 43.24 -22.21 -24.41
C THR A 51 44.65 -21.72 -24.07
N THR A 52 44.93 -21.42 -22.81
CA THR A 52 46.23 -21.71 -22.17
C THR A 52 46.05 -22.01 -20.68
N GLN A 53 46.29 -23.28 -20.32
CA GLN A 53 46.62 -23.72 -18.97
C GLN A 53 48.04 -23.26 -18.63
N SER A 54 48.26 -22.80 -17.40
CA SER A 54 49.48 -23.12 -16.65
C SER A 54 49.31 -22.89 -15.16
N SER A 55 49.66 -23.94 -14.44
CA SER A 55 49.79 -24.15 -13.01
C SER A 55 50.72 -23.14 -12.30
N SER A 56 50.42 -22.82 -11.05
CA SER A 56 51.35 -23.02 -9.92
C SER A 56 50.72 -22.63 -8.58
N ILE A 57 50.86 -23.56 -7.63
CA ILE A 57 50.60 -23.48 -6.20
C ILE A 57 51.80 -22.80 -5.54
N ILE A 58 51.61 -21.84 -4.61
CA ILE A 58 52.32 -21.61 -3.32
C ILE A 58 51.39 -20.67 -2.49
N LYS A 59 50.76 -21.16 -1.40
CA LYS A 59 51.12 -20.94 0.04
C LYS A 59 51.03 -19.45 0.44
N GLU A 60 50.39 -18.98 1.51
CA GLU A 60 50.26 -19.47 2.89
C GLU A 60 49.48 -18.36 3.66
N SER A 61 48.64 -18.70 4.64
CA SER A 61 48.34 -17.91 5.88
C SER A 61 46.88 -18.00 6.32
N SER A 62 46.65 -18.93 7.23
CA SER A 62 46.12 -18.69 8.58
C SER A 62 45.38 -17.37 8.84
N SER A 63 44.08 -17.46 9.12
CA SER A 63 43.50 -16.80 10.30
C SER A 63 42.10 -17.33 10.54
N SER A 64 41.97 -18.05 11.65
CA SER A 64 40.72 -18.47 12.26
C SER A 64 39.90 -17.22 12.61
N ILE A 65 38.75 -17.04 11.96
CA ILE A 65 37.75 -16.08 12.44
C ILE A 65 36.78 -16.85 13.33
N GLU A 66 37.14 -17.00 14.60
CA GLU A 66 36.18 -17.26 15.66
C GLU A 66 35.27 -16.03 15.77
N LYS A 67 34.07 -16.14 15.18
CA LYS A 67 33.02 -15.14 15.36
C LYS A 67 32.48 -15.27 16.79
N SER A 68 33.06 -14.47 17.68
CA SER A 68 32.53 -14.20 19.03
C SER A 68 31.04 -13.84 18.94
N ILE A 69 30.18 -14.77 19.36
CA ILE A 69 28.76 -14.50 19.62
C ILE A 69 28.69 -13.92 21.02
N SER A 70 28.62 -12.59 21.10
CA SER A 70 28.25 -11.91 22.34
C SER A 70 26.72 -11.90 22.44
N PRO A 71 26.11 -12.37 23.54
CA PRO A 71 24.67 -12.32 23.71
C PRO A 71 24.27 -10.87 24.03
N SER A 72 23.81 -10.15 23.02
CA SER A 72 23.26 -8.80 23.18
C SER A 72 21.91 -8.87 23.91
N THR A 73 21.94 -8.90 25.24
CA THR A 73 20.77 -8.66 26.08
C THR A 73 20.46 -7.16 26.08
N SER A 74 20.00 -6.65 24.93
CA SER A 74 19.38 -5.33 24.84
C SER A 74 17.89 -5.55 24.77
N THR A 75 17.17 -5.03 25.76
CA THR A 75 15.72 -4.83 25.72
C THR A 75 15.42 -3.97 24.50
N GLN A 76 15.27 -4.59 23.32
CA GLN A 76 14.97 -3.86 22.09
C GLN A 76 13.63 -3.18 22.30
N ILE A 77 13.69 -1.86 22.51
CA ILE A 77 12.50 -1.04 22.40
C ILE A 77 12.01 -1.27 20.98
N ARG A 78 10.82 -1.88 20.85
CA ARG A 78 10.17 -2.25 19.60
C ARG A 78 9.74 -0.98 18.85
N LYS A 79 10.72 -0.26 18.30
CA LYS A 79 10.52 1.00 17.56
C LYS A 79 10.21 0.70 16.09
N TRP A 80 9.31 1.48 15.50
CA TRP A 80 9.05 1.53 14.06
C TRP A 80 10.20 2.23 13.34
N ASN A 81 10.46 1.84 12.09
CA ASN A 81 11.51 2.42 11.26
C ASN A 81 11.22 2.15 9.76
N PRO A 82 11.97 2.76 8.83
CA PRO A 82 11.76 2.56 7.40
C PRO A 82 11.88 1.11 6.92
N GLU A 83 12.78 0.31 7.50
CA GLU A 83 12.94 -1.11 7.13
C GLU A 83 11.69 -1.93 7.50
N LYS A 84 11.07 -1.64 8.65
CA LYS A 84 9.83 -2.28 9.10
C LYS A 84 8.65 -1.85 8.25
N ASN A 85 8.59 -0.58 7.84
CA ASN A 85 7.61 -0.09 6.88
C ASN A 85 7.73 -0.86 5.54
N GLN A 86 8.94 -0.99 4.99
CA GLN A 86 9.16 -1.75 3.76
C GLN A 86 8.70 -3.22 3.89
N ARG A 87 9.03 -3.89 5.01
CA ARG A 87 8.55 -5.27 5.27
C ARG A 87 7.03 -5.35 5.37
N LEU A 88 6.38 -4.33 5.95
CA LEU A 88 4.92 -4.27 6.02
C LEU A 88 4.32 -4.08 4.62
N ALA A 89 4.89 -3.23 3.78
CA ALA A 89 4.45 -3.03 2.40
C ALA A 89 4.55 -4.31 1.57
N GLU A 90 5.67 -5.04 1.68
CA GLU A 90 5.86 -6.33 1.02
C GLU A 90 4.83 -7.37 1.48
N PHE A 91 4.60 -7.43 2.80
CA PHE A 91 3.59 -8.32 3.37
C PHE A 91 2.18 -7.97 2.89
N MET A 92 1.77 -6.70 2.94
CA MET A 92 0.43 -6.27 2.51
C MET A 92 0.18 -6.51 1.02
N SER A 93 1.20 -6.37 0.20
CA SER A 93 1.13 -6.70 -1.22
C SER A 93 0.88 -8.19 -1.46
N ALA A 94 1.70 -9.06 -0.83
CA ALA A 94 1.57 -10.51 -0.96
C ALA A 94 0.25 -11.03 -0.39
N TRP A 95 -0.11 -10.56 0.80
CA TRP A 95 -1.35 -10.91 1.48
C TRP A 95 -2.59 -10.46 0.69
N GLY A 96 -2.55 -9.26 0.11
CA GLY A 96 -3.59 -8.80 -0.80
C GLY A 96 -3.81 -9.77 -1.96
N ILE A 97 -2.73 -10.17 -2.65
CA ILE A 97 -2.81 -11.13 -3.76
C ILE A 97 -3.48 -12.44 -3.34
N GLU A 98 -3.11 -12.98 -2.17
CA GLU A 98 -3.71 -14.21 -1.62
C GLU A 98 -5.21 -14.06 -1.37
N MET A 99 -5.64 -12.88 -0.88
CA MET A 99 -7.04 -12.56 -0.64
C MET A 99 -7.81 -12.16 -1.90
N GLY A 100 -7.14 -12.06 -3.06
CA GLY A 100 -7.74 -11.52 -4.29
C GLY A 100 -8.07 -10.03 -4.19
N GLN A 101 -7.31 -9.29 -3.38
CA GLN A 101 -7.49 -7.87 -3.06
C GLN A 101 -6.23 -7.06 -3.37
N SER A 102 -6.39 -5.81 -3.77
CA SER A 102 -5.26 -4.90 -4.04
C SER A 102 -5.20 -3.76 -3.02
N TYR A 103 -4.28 -3.86 -2.04
CA TYR A 103 -4.09 -2.84 -1.02
C TYR A 103 -3.14 -1.73 -1.46
N SER A 104 -3.53 -0.48 -1.21
CA SER A 104 -2.68 0.72 -1.34
C SER A 104 -2.31 1.27 0.03
N GLN A 105 -1.11 1.83 0.15
CA GLN A 105 -0.61 2.48 1.37
C GLN A 105 -1.05 3.94 1.44
N TYR A 106 -1.40 4.40 2.64
CA TYR A 106 -1.85 5.76 2.92
C TYR A 106 -1.18 6.32 4.18
N GLY A 107 -1.11 7.65 4.24
CA GLY A 107 -0.51 8.38 5.35
C GLY A 107 -0.85 9.88 5.29
N PRO A 108 -0.27 10.71 6.17
CA PRO A 108 -0.63 12.13 6.28
C PRO A 108 -0.44 12.92 4.98
N ASN A 109 0.54 12.54 4.17
CA ASN A 109 0.85 13.18 2.88
C ASN A 109 0.18 12.49 1.67
N HIS A 110 -0.49 11.35 1.89
CA HIS A 110 -1.17 10.57 0.86
C HIS A 110 -2.42 9.94 1.47
N ASN A 111 -3.51 10.71 1.52
CA ASN A 111 -4.72 10.30 2.24
C ASN A 111 -5.64 9.45 1.38
N LEU A 112 -6.32 8.51 2.03
CA LEU A 112 -7.47 7.80 1.50
C LEU A 112 -8.71 8.69 1.58
N ASN A 113 -9.50 8.77 0.51
CA ASN A 113 -10.83 9.37 0.54
C ASN A 113 -11.89 8.29 0.83
N LEU A 114 -12.14 8.01 2.10
CA LEU A 114 -13.15 7.06 2.56
C LEU A 114 -14.54 7.73 2.56
N TYR A 115 -15.16 7.80 1.39
CA TYR A 115 -16.52 8.36 1.19
C TYR A 115 -16.66 9.82 1.66
N GLY A 116 -15.66 10.66 1.37
CA GLY A 116 -15.58 12.06 1.76
C GLY A 116 -14.70 12.31 2.99
N LEU A 117 -14.33 11.26 3.73
CA LEU A 117 -13.46 11.35 4.90
C LEU A 117 -12.00 11.10 4.50
N SER A 118 -11.11 12.06 4.80
CA SER A 118 -9.68 11.98 4.45
C SER A 118 -8.92 11.22 5.55
N ILE A 119 -8.54 9.97 5.32
CA ILE A 119 -7.85 9.12 6.30
C ILE A 119 -6.37 8.97 5.96
N PRO A 120 -5.44 9.10 6.92
CA PRO A 120 -5.69 9.28 8.35
C PRO A 120 -5.96 10.72 8.81
N TRP A 121 -5.75 11.74 7.96
CA TRP A 121 -5.72 13.15 8.38
C TRP A 121 -6.90 13.58 9.27
N SER A 122 -8.13 13.29 8.85
CA SER A 122 -9.35 13.69 9.54
C SER A 122 -9.51 13.09 10.94
N VAL A 123 -8.76 12.05 11.33
CA VAL A 123 -8.85 11.45 12.67
C VAL A 123 -7.58 11.59 13.50
N ILE A 124 -6.50 12.13 12.93
CA ILE A 124 -5.25 12.46 13.65
C ILE A 124 -5.09 13.97 13.86
N ASP A 125 -5.77 14.81 13.09
CA ASP A 125 -5.76 16.26 13.27
C ASP A 125 -6.59 16.67 14.51
N ASN A 126 -5.95 17.42 15.40
CA ASN A 126 -6.60 17.92 16.61
C ASN A 126 -7.73 18.91 16.32
N ASN A 127 -7.67 19.61 15.18
CA ASN A 127 -8.71 20.57 14.77
C ASN A 127 -9.88 19.91 14.04
N SER A 128 -9.79 18.61 13.73
CA SER A 128 -10.87 17.89 13.09
C SER A 128 -12.00 17.60 14.07
N THR A 129 -13.25 17.71 13.58
CA THR A 129 -14.46 17.27 14.28
C THR A 129 -14.58 15.75 14.31
N TRP A 130 -13.85 15.05 13.45
CA TRP A 130 -13.83 13.59 13.40
C TRP A 130 -12.82 13.01 14.39
N LYS A 131 -13.17 11.87 15.00
CA LYS A 131 -12.30 11.13 15.91
C LYS A 131 -12.34 9.64 15.59
N ALA A 132 -11.21 8.95 15.74
CA ALA A 132 -11.21 7.49 15.77
C ALA A 132 -11.86 7.01 17.08
N ALA A 133 -12.65 5.94 17.03
CA ALA A 133 -13.32 5.39 18.21
C ALA A 133 -13.31 3.87 18.23
N ILE A 134 -13.09 3.28 19.40
CA ILE A 134 -13.22 1.84 19.66
C ILE A 134 -14.30 1.66 20.73
N ASN A 135 -15.22 0.72 20.54
CA ASN A 135 -16.33 0.48 21.47
C ASN A 135 -17.12 1.76 21.80
N ASN A 136 -17.35 2.61 20.79
CA ASN A 136 -18.05 3.88 20.91
C ASN A 136 -17.38 4.90 21.87
N GLN A 137 -16.09 4.73 22.15
CA GLN A 137 -15.26 5.66 22.91
C GLN A 137 -14.15 6.22 22.01
N PRO A 138 -14.00 7.56 21.93
CA PRO A 138 -12.89 8.16 21.21
C PRO A 138 -11.54 7.66 21.72
N ILE A 139 -10.62 7.44 20.78
CA ILE A 139 -9.23 7.14 21.09
C ILE A 139 -8.34 8.28 20.61
N GLU A 140 -7.23 8.49 21.31
CA GLU A 140 -6.17 9.37 20.85
C GLU A 140 -5.31 8.61 19.83
N LEU A 141 -5.52 8.90 18.55
CA LEU A 141 -4.77 8.31 17.44
C LEU A 141 -3.80 9.36 16.89
N LYS A 142 -2.51 9.02 16.81
CA LYS A 142 -1.46 9.95 16.36
C LYS A 142 -0.60 9.28 15.31
N TRP A 143 -0.29 9.98 14.22
CA TRP A 143 0.74 9.50 13.31
C TRP A 143 2.10 9.48 13.99
N SER A 144 2.90 8.43 13.77
CA SER A 144 4.24 8.29 14.32
C SER A 144 5.15 7.56 13.34
N GLU A 145 6.29 8.18 13.03
CA GLU A 145 7.33 7.56 12.19
C GLU A 145 8.20 6.56 12.98
N THR A 146 8.21 6.67 14.30
CA THR A 146 9.07 5.88 15.19
C THR A 146 8.30 4.86 16.02
N GLY A 147 6.97 4.98 16.11
CA GLY A 147 6.14 4.13 16.96
C GLY A 147 6.47 4.26 18.46
N GLU A 148 7.29 5.23 18.85
CA GLU A 148 7.62 5.50 20.25
C GLU A 148 6.37 5.98 20.98
N ASP A 149 6.17 5.48 22.20
CA ASP A 149 5.00 5.83 22.99
C ASP A 149 5.03 7.31 23.38
N SER A 150 4.06 8.08 22.87
CA SER A 150 3.80 9.47 23.28
C SER A 150 2.37 9.64 23.81
N GLY A 151 1.79 8.54 24.31
CA GLY A 151 0.41 8.45 24.75
C GLY A 151 -0.57 8.25 23.59
N GLY A 152 -1.52 7.32 23.77
CA GLY A 152 -2.52 6.96 22.77
C GLY A 152 -2.10 5.80 21.88
N TYR A 153 -2.59 5.80 20.64
CA TYR A 153 -2.30 4.81 19.61
C TYR A 153 -1.38 5.44 18.56
N GLN A 154 -0.16 4.93 18.46
CA GLN A 154 0.83 5.40 17.50
C GLN A 154 0.57 4.76 16.16
N LEU A 155 -0.16 5.44 15.29
CA LEU A 155 -0.44 5.04 13.92
C LEU A 155 0.83 5.15 13.08
N VAL A 156 1.32 3.99 12.64
CA VAL A 156 2.56 3.90 11.86
C VAL A 156 2.30 3.67 10.38
N ASP A 157 1.12 3.14 10.03
CA ASP A 157 0.74 2.90 8.64
C ASP A 157 -0.77 2.71 8.44
N VAL A 158 -1.24 2.93 7.21
CA VAL A 158 -2.63 2.69 6.80
C VAL A 158 -2.67 2.00 5.45
N TYR A 159 -3.50 0.96 5.32
CA TYR A 159 -3.73 0.28 4.04
C TYR A 159 -5.22 0.16 3.74
N SER A 160 -5.60 0.29 2.47
CA SER A 160 -6.96 0.04 2.02
C SER A 160 -7.03 -0.54 0.61
N ASP A 161 -8.01 -1.40 0.38
CA ASP A 161 -8.39 -1.94 -0.93
C ASP A 161 -9.48 -1.11 -1.63
N MET A 162 -9.76 0.12 -1.17
CA MET A 162 -10.87 0.93 -1.68
C MET A 162 -10.80 1.23 -3.19
N ASN A 163 -9.62 1.21 -3.79
CA ASN A 163 -9.42 1.41 -5.23
C ASN A 163 -9.48 0.09 -6.03
N ASP A 164 -9.67 -1.04 -5.36
CA ASP A 164 -9.84 -2.34 -6.00
C ASP A 164 -11.26 -2.48 -6.56
N LYS A 165 -11.34 -2.77 -7.85
CA LYS A 165 -12.61 -2.92 -8.57
C LYS A 165 -13.36 -4.21 -8.21
N ASN A 166 -12.69 -5.15 -7.54
CA ASN A 166 -13.27 -6.44 -7.18
C ASN A 166 -13.95 -6.44 -5.80
N SER A 167 -13.76 -5.37 -5.01
CA SER A 167 -14.24 -5.34 -3.63
C SER A 167 -15.62 -4.67 -3.52
N GLY A 168 -16.62 -5.41 -3.04
CA GLY A 168 -17.93 -4.84 -2.69
C GLY A 168 -17.94 -4.09 -1.36
N VAL A 169 -16.86 -4.20 -0.58
CA VAL A 169 -16.68 -3.62 0.76
C VAL A 169 -15.26 -3.07 0.83
N ASN A 170 -15.10 -1.80 1.19
CA ASN A 170 -13.79 -1.21 1.36
C ASN A 170 -13.25 -1.51 2.75
N HIS A 171 -12.12 -2.21 2.81
CA HIS A 171 -11.37 -2.55 4.00
C HIS A 171 -10.33 -1.46 4.25
N VAL A 172 -10.24 -0.98 5.48
CA VAL A 172 -9.16 -0.08 5.91
C VAL A 172 -8.52 -0.67 7.15
N TYR A 173 -7.21 -0.93 7.06
CA TYR A 173 -6.37 -1.40 8.16
C TYR A 173 -5.46 -0.29 8.63
N LEU A 174 -5.46 -0.05 9.94
CA LEU A 174 -4.63 0.94 10.62
C LEU A 174 -3.65 0.19 11.52
N PHE A 175 -2.36 0.27 11.20
CA PHE A 175 -1.29 -0.38 11.94
C PHE A 175 -0.82 0.54 13.05
N VAL A 176 -1.00 0.12 14.31
CA VAL A 176 -0.76 0.98 15.48
C VAL A 176 0.15 0.31 16.50
N ILE A 177 1.02 1.08 17.13
CA ILE A 177 1.81 0.63 18.29
C ILE A 177 1.26 1.35 19.52
N LYS A 178 0.78 0.60 20.51
CA LYS A 178 0.23 1.13 21.76
C LYS A 178 1.06 0.64 22.93
N SER A 179 1.82 1.54 23.55
CA SER A 179 2.74 1.21 24.66
C SER A 179 3.62 -0.01 24.35
N GLY A 180 4.24 0.02 23.16
CA GLY A 180 5.10 -1.05 22.65
C GLY A 180 4.38 -2.28 22.11
N ASN A 181 3.05 -2.36 22.23
CA ASN A 181 2.25 -3.47 21.71
C ASN A 181 1.75 -3.17 20.29
N PRO A 182 2.16 -3.95 19.28
CA PRO A 182 1.62 -3.84 17.93
C PRO A 182 0.17 -4.34 17.89
N MET A 183 -0.72 -3.55 17.28
CA MET A 183 -2.12 -3.88 17.03
C MET A 183 -2.49 -3.50 15.61
N VAL A 184 -3.46 -4.20 15.03
CA VAL A 184 -4.03 -3.85 13.72
C VAL A 184 -5.50 -3.53 13.91
N LEU A 185 -5.84 -2.26 13.75
CA LEU A 185 -7.21 -1.78 13.77
C LEU A 185 -7.82 -1.90 12.38
N TYR A 186 -9.13 -2.04 12.31
CA TYR A 186 -9.88 -2.31 11.10
C TYR A 186 -11.19 -1.54 11.07
N THR A 187 -11.57 -1.08 9.89
CA THR A 187 -12.91 -0.59 9.59
C THR A 187 -13.33 -0.94 8.17
N ALA A 188 -14.63 -1.14 8.00
CA ALA A 188 -15.33 -1.17 6.72
C ALA A 188 -16.56 -0.27 6.76
N GLN A 189 -16.48 0.80 7.55
CA GLN A 189 -17.54 1.80 7.64
C GLN A 189 -17.73 2.47 6.27
N ASN A 190 -18.96 2.41 5.76
CA ASN A 190 -19.34 2.97 4.46
C ASN A 190 -20.40 4.08 4.56
N GLN A 191 -20.72 4.51 5.78
CA GLN A 191 -21.68 5.58 6.06
C GLN A 191 -21.16 6.52 7.15
N GLY A 192 -21.61 7.77 7.12
CA GLY A 192 -21.41 8.71 8.21
C GLY A 192 -22.19 8.30 9.47
N ASN A 193 -21.95 9.00 10.58
CA ASN A 193 -22.71 8.83 11.83
C ASN A 193 -22.84 10.17 12.55
N THR A 194 -23.77 10.24 13.50
CA THR A 194 -24.07 11.46 14.28
C THR A 194 -22.95 11.89 15.21
N ASN A 195 -21.99 11.02 15.50
CA ASN A 195 -20.91 11.27 16.44
C ASN A 195 -19.62 11.76 15.75
N ASN A 196 -19.59 11.80 14.41
CA ASN A 196 -18.38 12.02 13.61
C ASN A 196 -17.23 11.06 13.99
N TYR A 197 -17.57 9.80 14.22
CA TYR A 197 -16.56 8.78 14.57
C TYR A 197 -16.15 7.95 13.36
N LEU A 198 -14.85 7.71 13.21
CA LEU A 198 -14.37 6.56 12.47
C LEU A 198 -14.39 5.37 13.44
N TYR A 199 -15.38 4.49 13.28
CA TYR A 199 -15.48 3.31 14.13
C TYR A 199 -14.43 2.28 13.72
N LEU A 200 -13.56 1.96 14.66
CA LEU A 200 -12.49 0.99 14.54
C LEU A 200 -12.77 -0.18 15.50
N LYS A 201 -12.35 -1.37 15.09
CA LYS A 201 -12.16 -2.52 15.98
C LYS A 201 -10.79 -3.12 15.74
N GLU A 202 -10.28 -3.92 16.67
CA GLU A 202 -9.13 -4.75 16.34
C GLU A 202 -9.54 -5.78 15.28
N THR A 203 -8.64 -6.06 14.33
CA THR A 203 -8.90 -7.05 13.28
C THR A 203 -9.04 -8.45 13.86
N GLU A 204 -9.98 -9.22 13.33
CA GLU A 204 -10.12 -10.65 13.63
C GLU A 204 -9.14 -11.49 12.79
N ASN A 205 -8.50 -10.90 11.77
CA ASN A 205 -7.52 -11.59 10.94
C ASN A 205 -6.21 -11.84 11.73
N ASN A 206 -5.97 -13.10 12.10
CA ASN A 206 -4.79 -13.50 12.87
C ASN A 206 -3.49 -13.37 12.08
N GLU A 207 -3.54 -13.50 10.76
CA GLU A 207 -2.35 -13.37 9.91
C GLU A 207 -1.81 -11.94 9.92
N LEU A 208 -2.68 -10.94 9.75
CA LEU A 208 -2.32 -9.53 9.87
C LEU A 208 -1.72 -9.21 11.24
N LYS A 209 -2.37 -9.68 12.33
CA LYS A 209 -1.88 -9.47 13.70
C LYS A 209 -0.49 -10.09 13.90
N ASN A 210 -0.31 -11.35 13.50
CA ASN A 210 0.94 -12.07 13.68
C ASN A 210 2.07 -11.50 12.81
N ALA A 211 1.77 -11.13 11.57
CA ALA A 211 2.72 -10.51 10.67
C ALA A 211 3.21 -9.17 11.21
N PHE A 212 2.29 -8.29 11.61
CA PHE A 212 2.66 -6.99 12.16
C PHE A 212 3.42 -7.13 13.48
N ALA A 213 3.01 -8.04 14.37
CA ALA A 213 3.73 -8.32 15.61
C ALA A 213 5.18 -8.76 15.37
N ARG A 214 5.41 -9.62 14.37
CA ARG A 214 6.74 -10.09 13.95
C ARG A 214 7.57 -9.00 13.27
N ILE A 215 6.94 -8.07 12.53
CA ILE A 215 7.64 -6.94 11.91
C ILE A 215 8.08 -5.93 12.97
N VAL A 216 7.26 -5.71 13.99
CA VAL A 216 7.55 -4.76 15.08
C VAL A 216 8.53 -5.32 16.11
N GLY A 217 8.43 -6.61 16.44
CA GLY A 217 9.32 -7.33 17.36
C GLY A 217 10.74 -7.46 16.86
#